data_AF-A0A7J3UZ75-F1
#
_entry.id   AF-A0A7J3UZ75-F1
#
_cell.length_a   1.000
_cell.length_b   1.000
_cell.length_c   1.000
_cell.angle_alpha   90.00
_cell.angle_beta   90.00
_cell.angle_gamma   90.00
#
_symmetry.space_group_name_H-M   'P 1'
#
loop_
_entity.id
_entity.type
_entity.pdbx_description
1 polymer ?
#
loop_
_entity_poly.entity_id
_entity_poly.type
_entity_poly.pdbx_seq_one_letter_code
_entity_poly.pdbx_strand_id
1 'polypeptide(L)'
;MDLNLIVGGPQGGGIETAGMLAVRALAMHGLEVFADREYHSNIKGKHSYSHIRASYRPINSIKYPVDFVGALDIETIATHYKDLGPGGVLIHDASLLDKPLTKLPPMEKKRLERLKAELEREKIGNTVKELDEWLEKNGRTVLPFPFLGMITEKAKLASPMIEKAMNTAMTTALLRGAGMPLDTILEAIDSLFMEKAEARELNRAVAAAVSDGFDEIAGTKGIGKKGTVGKGPARGKRMLVAGNDAVAIGKLIGGLRLQTYYPITPAADESFVIEQHSNLFGPEGEIVGSPIVIQAEDEISAICMAIGGALTGARAATCTSGPGFSLMVEGIGWAGINEVPVVITYYQRGGPSTGLPTRHSQSDLLFAINSGHGEFQRIVLASGSHEETLDDAVKCMDYAERYQVPVIHLLDKGIANCVTTINPPTLRRIDRGKRILKGVLEYRRFAFDSDPVSPRAFLGEELMWYTGDEHDESGHISEDPENRRRMYEKRMSKMEKILKEAPDGDKAVLFGDDNFEDLLVTWGVTTGAAVDALPELQAAGSKLAVLQVRMIEPFPVDIVSKYVSKAKRVIGLEANYIGQLAELIGWKTGVKVKNRILKYTGRLITQDEVVSAYMRIKGGEERVVLTGGE
;
A
#
# COMPACT_ATOMS: atom_id res chain seq x y z
N MET A 1 -14.69 19.14 3.75
CA MET A 1 -13.61 19.46 2.81
C MET A 1 -12.94 18.18 2.37
N ASP A 2 -12.59 18.09 1.10
CA ASP A 2 -11.90 16.97 0.44
C ASP A 2 -11.01 17.60 -0.63
N LEU A 3 -9.70 17.61 -0.41
CA LEU A 3 -8.70 18.30 -1.25
C LEU A 3 -7.84 17.26 -1.96
N ASN A 4 -7.73 17.37 -3.27
CA ASN A 4 -6.99 16.45 -4.13
C ASN A 4 -5.94 17.23 -4.91
N LEU A 5 -4.69 16.79 -4.86
CA LEU A 5 -3.57 17.49 -5.48
C LEU A 5 -2.55 16.54 -6.08
N ILE A 6 -1.93 16.96 -7.18
CA ILE A 6 -0.83 16.26 -7.84
C ILE A 6 0.40 17.15 -7.83
N VAL A 7 1.55 16.60 -7.45
CA VAL A 7 2.86 17.19 -7.74
C VAL A 7 3.61 16.22 -8.64
N GLY A 8 4.08 16.69 -9.80
CA GLY A 8 4.79 15.85 -10.77
C GLY A 8 6.07 16.46 -11.31
N GLY A 9 6.92 15.60 -11.86
CA GLY A 9 8.12 15.95 -12.62
C GLY A 9 9.07 14.77 -12.79
N PRO A 10 10.32 15.02 -13.20
CA PRO A 10 11.23 13.95 -13.59
C PRO A 10 11.79 13.20 -12.37
N GLN A 11 11.92 11.87 -12.49
CA GLN A 11 12.60 11.03 -11.50
C GLN A 11 14.04 11.54 -11.30
N GLY A 12 14.43 11.68 -10.02
CA GLY A 12 15.68 12.33 -9.62
C GLY A 12 15.57 13.85 -9.41
N GLY A 13 14.44 14.47 -9.75
CA GLY A 13 14.14 15.89 -9.53
C GLY A 13 13.53 16.24 -8.17
N GLY A 14 13.57 15.32 -7.20
CA GLY A 14 13.07 15.58 -5.84
C GLY A 14 11.54 15.52 -5.68
N ILE A 15 10.82 14.80 -6.55
CA ILE A 15 9.36 14.66 -6.51
C ILE A 15 8.86 14.00 -5.22
N GLU A 16 9.58 12.99 -4.74
CA GLU A 16 9.27 12.34 -3.46
C GLU A 16 9.37 13.30 -2.28
N THR A 17 10.43 14.12 -2.25
CA THR A 17 10.60 15.17 -1.23
C THR A 17 9.49 16.22 -1.31
N ALA A 18 9.08 16.62 -2.52
CA ALA A 18 7.96 17.52 -2.74
C ALA A 18 6.63 16.93 -2.26
N GLY A 19 6.32 15.69 -2.64
CA GLY A 19 5.14 14.99 -2.18
C GLY A 19 5.10 14.87 -0.66
N MET A 20 6.20 14.46 -0.04
CA MET A 20 6.31 14.33 1.41
C MET A 20 6.20 15.67 2.15
N LEU A 21 6.72 16.76 1.58
CA LEU A 21 6.52 18.10 2.11
C LEU A 21 5.02 18.46 2.15
N ALA A 22 4.30 18.23 1.05
CA ALA A 22 2.86 18.46 1.00
C ALA A 22 2.09 17.59 2.00
N VAL A 23 2.39 16.28 2.05
CA VAL A 23 1.76 15.34 2.99
C VAL A 23 1.99 15.75 4.44
N ARG A 24 3.23 16.11 4.82
CA ARG A 24 3.55 16.54 6.19
C ARG A 24 2.84 17.84 6.56
N ALA A 25 2.84 18.83 5.67
CA ALA A 25 2.15 20.11 5.92
C ALA A 25 0.65 19.90 6.13
N LEU A 26 0.00 19.11 5.27
CA LEU A 26 -1.43 18.79 5.38
C LEU A 26 -1.75 18.03 6.67
N ALA A 27 -0.94 17.03 7.03
CA ALA A 27 -1.11 16.26 8.26
C ALA A 27 -0.89 17.11 9.52
N MET A 28 0.14 17.97 9.54
CA MET A 28 0.40 18.92 10.64
C MET A 28 -0.72 19.93 10.80
N HIS A 29 -1.42 20.28 9.72
CA HIS A 29 -2.62 21.11 9.75
C HIS A 29 -3.88 20.37 10.24
N GLY A 30 -3.76 19.11 10.67
CA GLY A 30 -4.84 18.32 11.27
C GLY A 30 -5.72 17.55 10.27
N LEU A 31 -5.27 17.41 9.02
CA LEU A 31 -5.97 16.64 8.01
C LEU A 31 -5.57 15.16 8.06
N GLU A 32 -6.51 14.28 7.72
CA GLU A 32 -6.16 12.92 7.29
C GLU A 32 -5.62 13.01 5.87
N VAL A 33 -4.57 12.24 5.57
CA VAL A 33 -3.90 12.26 4.26
C VAL A 33 -3.78 10.85 3.71
N PHE A 34 -3.96 10.72 2.40
CA PHE A 34 -3.66 9.50 1.65
C PHE A 34 -2.92 9.90 0.38
N ALA A 35 -1.69 9.44 0.23
CA ALA A 35 -0.81 9.83 -0.86
C ALA A 35 -0.28 8.61 -1.60
N ASP A 36 -0.57 8.52 -2.90
CA ASP A 36 0.02 7.53 -3.79
C ASP A 36 1.21 8.12 -4.53
N ARG A 37 2.23 7.27 -4.74
CA ARG A 37 3.44 7.60 -5.50
C ARG A 37 3.53 6.72 -6.73
N GLU A 38 3.62 7.38 -7.88
CA GLU A 38 3.73 6.73 -9.17
C GLU A 38 5.04 7.08 -9.88
N TYR A 39 5.77 6.03 -10.27
CA TYR A 39 7.10 6.14 -10.89
C TYR A 39 7.35 4.96 -11.84
N HIS A 40 8.26 5.15 -12.80
CA HIS A 40 8.64 4.08 -13.72
C HIS A 40 9.76 3.23 -13.12
N SER A 41 9.96 2.03 -13.67
CA SER A 41 11.15 1.21 -13.42
C SER A 41 12.39 1.85 -14.08
N ASN A 42 12.78 2.99 -13.56
CA ASN A 42 13.83 3.88 -14.05
C ASN A 42 14.40 4.66 -12.86
N ILE A 43 15.70 5.00 -12.88
CA ILE A 43 16.34 5.69 -11.76
C ILE A 43 16.24 7.23 -11.92
N LYS A 44 16.42 7.75 -13.14
CA LYS A 44 16.36 9.18 -13.44
C LYS A 44 15.79 9.48 -14.82
N GLY A 45 14.99 10.53 -14.90
CA GLY A 45 14.58 11.17 -16.14
C GLY A 45 13.13 10.89 -16.56
N LYS A 46 12.57 9.69 -16.32
CA LYS A 46 11.15 9.44 -16.60
C LYS A 46 10.24 10.23 -15.66
N HIS A 47 9.00 10.49 -16.08
CA HIS A 47 8.00 11.17 -15.25
C HIS A 47 7.66 10.38 -13.97
N SER A 48 7.44 11.12 -12.89
CA SER A 48 6.90 10.61 -11.64
C SER A 48 6.00 11.65 -11.00
N TYR A 49 5.03 11.20 -10.21
CA TYR A 49 4.13 12.10 -9.50
C TYR A 49 3.70 11.54 -8.15
N SER A 50 3.29 12.44 -7.27
CA SER A 50 2.59 12.12 -6.03
C SER A 50 1.15 12.61 -6.15
N HIS A 51 0.18 11.71 -6.01
CA HIS A 51 -1.24 12.03 -5.97
C HIS A 51 -1.70 11.98 -4.51
N ILE A 52 -2.04 13.15 -3.97
CA ILE A 52 -2.31 13.34 -2.55
C ILE A 52 -3.76 13.76 -2.38
N ARG A 53 -4.46 13.08 -1.49
CA ARG A 53 -5.78 13.47 -1.01
C ARG A 53 -5.69 13.82 0.47
N ALA A 54 -6.38 14.88 0.87
CA ALA A 54 -6.47 15.31 2.26
C ALA A 54 -7.91 15.66 2.65
N SER A 55 -8.35 15.24 3.83
CA SER A 55 -9.71 15.47 4.29
C SER A 55 -9.82 15.70 5.79
N TYR A 56 -10.92 16.34 6.21
CA TYR A 56 -11.32 16.39 7.63
C TYR A 56 -11.92 15.07 8.13
N ARG A 57 -12.25 14.15 7.23
CA ARG A 57 -12.77 12.82 7.56
C ARG A 57 -11.70 11.77 7.26
N PRO A 58 -11.77 10.58 7.90
CA PRO A 58 -10.98 9.45 7.47
C PRO A 58 -11.17 9.18 5.97
N ILE A 59 -10.07 8.90 5.28
CA ILE A 59 -10.00 8.59 3.85
C ILE A 59 -8.96 7.49 3.65
N ASN A 60 -9.18 6.61 2.67
CA ASN A 60 -8.34 5.44 2.42
C ASN A 60 -8.03 5.23 0.93
N SER A 61 -8.29 6.25 0.09
CA SER A 61 -8.08 6.17 -1.35
C SER A 61 -7.87 7.55 -1.98
N ILE A 62 -7.22 7.55 -3.14
CA ILE A 62 -7.14 8.72 -4.03
C ILE A 62 -8.44 8.90 -4.83
N LYS A 63 -8.65 10.12 -5.35
CA LYS A 63 -9.86 10.48 -6.09
C LYS A 63 -9.54 11.47 -7.23
N TYR A 64 -10.23 11.28 -8.34
CA TYR A 64 -10.32 12.26 -9.43
C TYR A 64 -11.72 12.92 -9.48
N PRO A 65 -11.84 14.09 -10.13
CA PRO A 65 -10.74 14.94 -10.60
C PRO A 65 -9.98 15.61 -9.45
N VAL A 66 -8.80 16.16 -9.72
CA VAL A 66 -7.96 16.87 -8.74
C VAL A 66 -8.22 18.38 -8.74
N ASP A 67 -8.02 19.01 -7.58
CA ASP A 67 -8.20 20.44 -7.38
C ASP A 67 -6.97 21.24 -7.81
N PHE A 68 -5.77 20.67 -7.61
CA PHE A 68 -4.51 21.33 -7.92
C PHE A 68 -3.51 20.40 -8.62
N VAL A 69 -2.78 20.94 -9.60
CA VAL A 69 -1.62 20.30 -10.22
C VAL A 69 -0.42 21.23 -10.12
N GLY A 70 0.64 20.80 -9.45
CA GLY A 70 1.95 21.45 -9.42
C GLY A 70 2.90 20.75 -10.38
N ALA A 71 3.29 21.44 -11.46
CA ALA A 71 4.08 20.88 -12.54
C ALA A 71 5.51 21.43 -12.56
N LEU A 72 6.48 20.57 -12.22
CA LEU A 72 7.91 20.92 -12.30
C LEU A 72 8.48 20.85 -13.72
N ASP A 73 7.76 20.22 -14.64
CA ASP A 73 8.13 20.12 -16.05
C ASP A 73 6.91 20.09 -16.96
N ILE A 74 7.18 20.15 -18.27
CA ILE A 74 6.16 20.13 -19.33
C ILE A 74 5.45 18.77 -19.36
N GLU A 75 6.16 17.68 -19.07
CA GLU A 75 5.58 16.33 -19.08
C GLU A 75 4.48 16.17 -18.03
N THR A 76 4.64 16.79 -16.86
CA THR A 76 3.60 16.85 -15.83
C THR A 76 2.36 17.58 -16.33
N ILE A 77 2.53 18.74 -16.97
CA ILE A 77 1.42 19.50 -17.57
C ILE A 77 0.69 18.64 -18.60
N ALA A 78 1.44 18.10 -19.56
CA ALA A 78 0.90 17.31 -20.66
C ALA A 78 0.22 16.01 -20.18
N THR A 79 0.67 15.44 -19.06
CA THR A 79 0.09 14.22 -18.49
C THR A 79 -1.18 14.51 -17.72
N HIS A 80 -1.20 15.57 -16.89
CA HIS A 80 -2.22 15.76 -15.85
C HIS A 80 -3.21 16.91 -16.08
N TYR A 81 -3.11 17.67 -17.19
CA TYR A 81 -4.04 18.80 -17.42
C TYR A 81 -5.52 18.38 -17.46
N LYS A 82 -5.82 17.14 -17.87
CA LYS A 82 -7.20 16.59 -17.89
C LYS A 82 -7.66 16.06 -16.55
N ASP A 83 -6.73 15.83 -15.63
CA ASP A 83 -7.06 15.37 -14.29
C ASP A 83 -7.69 16.51 -13.45
N LEU A 84 -7.49 17.77 -13.86
CA LEU A 84 -8.05 18.95 -13.21
C LEU A 84 -9.57 19.04 -13.33
N GLY A 85 -10.21 19.17 -12.16
CA GLY A 85 -11.65 19.35 -12.04
C GLY A 85 -12.12 20.72 -12.53
N PRO A 86 -13.45 20.92 -12.62
CA PRO A 86 -14.02 22.25 -12.81
C PRO A 86 -13.53 23.22 -11.73
N GLY A 87 -12.96 24.36 -12.12
CA GLY A 87 -12.38 25.33 -11.19
C GLY A 87 -11.01 24.96 -10.61
N GLY A 88 -10.41 23.84 -11.03
CA GLY A 88 -9.08 23.41 -10.60
C GLY A 88 -7.97 24.37 -11.05
N VAL A 89 -6.81 24.26 -10.40
CA VAL A 89 -5.67 25.16 -10.58
C VAL A 89 -4.43 24.43 -11.08
N LEU A 90 -3.89 24.86 -12.21
CA LEU A 90 -2.58 24.44 -12.70
C LEU A 90 -1.53 25.47 -12.26
N ILE A 91 -0.46 24.99 -11.62
CA ILE A 91 0.70 25.78 -11.22
C ILE A 91 1.94 25.24 -11.94
N HIS A 92 2.66 26.12 -12.62
CA HIS A 92 3.90 25.76 -13.32
C HIS A 92 4.87 26.95 -13.37
N ASP A 93 6.11 26.68 -13.80
CA ASP A 93 7.10 27.75 -14.01
C ASP A 93 6.80 28.52 -15.32
N ALA A 94 6.88 29.85 -15.26
CA ALA A 94 6.61 30.73 -16.39
C ALA A 94 7.60 30.55 -17.57
N SER A 95 8.80 30.03 -17.32
CA SER A 95 9.79 29.71 -18.36
C SER A 95 9.36 28.57 -19.28
N LEU A 96 8.24 27.89 -18.99
CA LEU A 96 7.69 26.81 -19.81
C LEU A 96 6.74 27.28 -20.90
N LEU A 97 6.23 28.53 -20.83
CA LEU A 97 5.13 29.02 -21.67
C LEU A 97 5.32 28.80 -23.18
N ASP A 98 6.50 29.14 -23.70
CA ASP A 98 6.80 29.04 -25.13
C ASP A 98 7.29 27.65 -25.56
N LYS A 99 7.39 26.69 -24.62
CA LYS A 99 7.92 25.36 -24.91
C LYS A 99 6.82 24.46 -25.48
N PRO A 100 7.17 23.59 -26.44
CA PRO A 100 6.18 22.71 -27.08
C PRO A 100 5.80 21.51 -26.21
N LEU A 101 4.50 21.21 -26.13
CA LEU A 101 3.91 20.08 -25.40
C LEU A 101 4.29 18.72 -26.00
N THR A 102 4.63 18.67 -27.29
CA THR A 102 4.97 17.40 -27.95
C THR A 102 6.47 17.09 -27.99
N LYS A 103 7.34 17.99 -27.51
CA LYS A 103 8.80 17.75 -27.50
C LYS A 103 9.23 17.21 -26.15
N LEU A 104 8.74 16.01 -25.84
CA LEU A 104 8.95 15.31 -24.56
C LEU A 104 9.70 13.99 -24.80
N PRO A 105 11.04 14.01 -24.92
CA PRO A 105 11.84 12.79 -25.06
C PRO A 105 11.61 11.71 -23.97
N PRO A 106 11.35 12.04 -22.69
CA PRO A 106 11.14 11.01 -21.67
C PRO A 106 9.78 10.30 -21.77
N MET A 107 8.78 10.95 -22.39
CA MET A 107 7.43 10.41 -22.53
C MET A 107 7.41 9.20 -23.47
N GLU A 108 6.65 8.17 -23.09
CA GLU A 108 6.52 6.98 -23.91
C GLU A 108 5.82 7.26 -25.24
N LYS A 109 6.33 6.69 -26.34
CA LYS A 109 5.86 6.97 -27.71
C LYS A 109 4.34 6.87 -27.86
N LYS A 110 3.71 5.82 -27.33
CA LYS A 110 2.26 5.64 -27.39
C LYS A 110 1.50 6.69 -26.59
N ARG A 111 2.03 7.17 -25.44
CA ARG A 111 1.42 8.27 -24.69
C ARG A 111 1.54 9.57 -25.46
N LEU A 112 2.69 9.82 -26.09
CA LEU A 112 2.89 11.00 -26.94
C LEU A 112 1.98 11.00 -28.17
N GLU A 113 1.74 9.84 -28.79
CA GLU A 113 0.75 9.68 -29.86
C GLU A 113 -0.67 10.01 -29.38
N ARG A 114 -1.07 9.52 -28.20
CA ARG A 114 -2.36 9.88 -27.59
C ARG A 114 -2.45 11.37 -27.29
N LEU A 115 -1.42 11.96 -26.70
CA LEU A 115 -1.36 13.40 -26.43
C LEU A 115 -1.55 14.22 -27.70
N LYS A 116 -0.85 13.88 -28.80
CA LYS A 116 -1.01 14.57 -30.08
C LYS A 116 -2.45 14.49 -30.60
N ALA A 117 -3.05 13.30 -30.58
CA ALA A 117 -4.43 13.11 -30.98
C ALA A 117 -5.43 13.85 -30.08
N GLU A 118 -5.13 13.96 -28.77
CA GLU A 118 -5.91 14.77 -27.83
C GLU A 118 -5.84 16.25 -28.14
N LEU A 119 -4.63 16.82 -28.30
CA LEU A 119 -4.44 18.23 -28.62
C LEU A 119 -5.16 18.60 -29.91
N GLU A 120 -5.06 17.76 -30.94
CA GLU A 120 -5.78 17.94 -32.21
C GLU A 120 -7.31 17.90 -32.03
N ARG A 121 -7.83 16.88 -31.31
CA ARG A 121 -9.27 16.72 -31.08
C ARG A 121 -9.88 17.89 -30.30
N GLU A 122 -9.19 18.34 -29.25
CA GLU A 122 -9.65 19.43 -28.39
C GLU A 122 -9.32 20.82 -28.98
N LYS A 123 -8.63 20.87 -30.14
CA LYS A 123 -8.16 22.09 -30.82
C LYS A 123 -7.26 22.95 -29.93
N ILE A 124 -6.38 22.30 -29.19
CA ILE A 124 -5.35 22.94 -28.38
C ILE A 124 -4.10 23.11 -29.25
N GLY A 125 -3.45 24.26 -29.15
CA GLY A 125 -2.15 24.47 -29.78
C GLY A 125 -1.06 23.55 -29.21
N ASN A 126 0.17 23.72 -29.67
CA ASN A 126 1.28 22.86 -29.27
C ASN A 126 2.18 23.49 -28.19
N THR A 127 1.87 24.67 -27.68
CA THR A 127 2.66 25.31 -26.61
C THR A 127 1.95 25.23 -25.27
N VAL A 128 2.71 25.34 -24.18
CA VAL A 128 2.14 25.42 -22.82
C VAL A 128 1.18 26.61 -22.72
N LYS A 129 1.56 27.77 -23.26
CA LYS A 129 0.70 28.96 -23.28
C LYS A 129 -0.67 28.72 -23.94
N GLU A 130 -0.70 28.04 -25.09
CA GLU A 130 -1.97 27.75 -25.78
C GLU A 130 -2.85 26.76 -24.99
N LEU A 131 -2.23 25.84 -24.24
CA LEU A 131 -2.94 24.97 -23.31
C LEU A 131 -3.46 25.75 -22.10
N ASP A 132 -2.69 26.70 -21.58
CA ASP A 132 -3.11 27.55 -20.45
C ASP A 132 -4.35 28.37 -20.83
N GLU A 133 -4.35 28.99 -22.02
CA GLU A 133 -5.49 29.72 -22.58
C GLU A 133 -6.71 28.80 -22.76
N TRP A 134 -6.50 27.55 -23.19
CA TRP A 134 -7.58 26.56 -23.29
C TRP A 134 -8.14 26.19 -21.91
N LEU A 135 -7.28 25.99 -20.90
CA LEU A 135 -7.70 25.69 -19.54
C LEU A 135 -8.53 26.83 -18.94
N GLU A 136 -8.06 28.07 -19.08
CA GLU A 136 -8.78 29.27 -18.62
C GLU A 136 -10.14 29.42 -19.30
N LYS A 137 -10.20 29.23 -20.64
CA LYS A 137 -11.46 29.23 -21.40
C LYS A 137 -12.44 28.15 -20.93
N ASN A 138 -11.92 27.02 -20.45
CA ASN A 138 -12.72 25.92 -19.93
C ASN A 138 -12.92 26.00 -18.40
N GLY A 139 -12.76 27.17 -17.79
CA GLY A 139 -13.11 27.42 -16.39
C GLY A 139 -12.13 26.85 -15.36
N ARG A 140 -10.88 26.58 -15.76
CA ARG A 140 -9.77 26.28 -14.85
C ARG A 140 -8.95 27.55 -14.63
N THR A 141 -8.12 27.55 -13.60
CA THR A 141 -7.21 28.68 -13.32
C THR A 141 -5.78 28.24 -13.58
N VAL A 142 -4.99 29.07 -14.24
CA VAL A 142 -3.57 28.78 -14.48
C VAL A 142 -2.69 29.83 -13.82
N LEU A 143 -1.62 29.39 -13.17
CA LEU A 143 -0.67 30.21 -12.44
C LEU A 143 0.77 29.93 -12.90
N PRO A 144 1.24 30.65 -13.93
CA PRO A 144 2.65 30.65 -14.29
C PRO A 144 3.44 31.54 -13.31
N PHE A 145 4.37 30.94 -12.55
CA PHE A 145 5.22 31.67 -11.60
C PHE A 145 6.65 31.83 -12.14
N PRO A 146 7.25 33.04 -12.06
CA PRO A 146 8.66 33.24 -12.37
C PRO A 146 9.54 32.86 -11.17
N PHE A 147 9.54 31.59 -10.77
CA PHE A 147 10.17 31.12 -9.52
C PHE A 147 11.63 31.56 -9.38
N LEU A 148 12.43 31.43 -10.44
CA LEU A 148 13.83 31.86 -10.43
C LEU A 148 13.97 33.35 -10.08
N GLY A 149 13.15 34.20 -10.71
CA GLY A 149 13.14 35.64 -10.44
C GLY A 149 12.71 35.96 -9.01
N MET A 150 11.58 35.37 -8.58
CA MET A 150 11.03 35.55 -7.22
C MET A 150 12.05 35.19 -6.13
N ILE A 151 12.73 34.05 -6.29
CA ILE A 151 13.67 33.56 -5.28
C ILE A 151 14.98 34.36 -5.32
N THR A 152 15.48 34.73 -6.50
CA THR A 152 16.71 35.52 -6.61
C THR A 152 16.55 36.91 -6.00
N GLU A 153 15.42 37.58 -6.25
CA GLU A 153 15.13 38.92 -5.75
C GLU A 153 14.95 38.94 -4.23
N LYS A 154 14.16 38.00 -3.67
CA LYS A 154 13.79 38.01 -2.25
C LYS A 154 14.76 37.27 -1.35
N ALA A 155 15.28 36.11 -1.77
CA ALA A 155 16.17 35.29 -0.95
C ALA A 155 17.66 35.53 -1.22
N LYS A 156 18.03 36.31 -2.25
CA LYS A 156 19.43 36.59 -2.65
C LYS A 156 20.28 35.32 -2.85
N LEU A 157 19.64 34.24 -3.27
CA LEU A 157 20.28 32.94 -3.53
C LEU A 157 20.81 32.86 -4.97
N ALA A 158 21.89 32.12 -5.18
CA ALA A 158 22.42 31.86 -6.51
C ALA A 158 21.60 30.78 -7.26
N SER A 159 21.46 30.91 -8.59
CA SER A 159 20.64 30.02 -9.42
C SER A 159 20.87 28.51 -9.21
N PRO A 160 22.12 28.00 -9.07
CA PRO A 160 22.34 26.57 -8.84
C PRO A 160 21.80 26.05 -7.50
N MET A 161 21.65 26.91 -6.48
CA MET A 161 21.00 26.55 -5.22
C MET A 161 19.48 26.54 -5.37
N ILE A 162 18.94 27.46 -6.18
CA ILE A 162 17.51 27.57 -6.47
C ILE A 162 17.03 26.33 -7.25
N GLU A 163 17.78 25.88 -8.25
CA GLU A 163 17.45 24.68 -9.03
C GLU A 163 17.33 23.43 -8.14
N LYS A 164 18.15 23.33 -7.08
CA LYS A 164 18.09 22.22 -6.11
C LYS A 164 16.85 22.26 -5.20
N ALA A 165 16.17 23.39 -5.11
CA ALA A 165 15.01 23.62 -4.25
C ALA A 165 13.74 23.99 -5.06
N MET A 166 13.75 23.79 -6.39
CA MET A 166 12.61 24.08 -7.25
C MET A 166 11.38 23.24 -6.88
N ASN A 167 11.61 22.02 -6.42
CA ASN A 167 10.59 21.14 -5.88
C ASN A 167 9.88 21.75 -4.65
N THR A 168 10.62 22.37 -3.73
CA THR A 168 10.07 23.11 -2.59
C THR A 168 9.34 24.37 -3.01
N ALA A 169 9.88 25.11 -3.99
CA ALA A 169 9.22 26.29 -4.55
C ALA A 169 7.84 25.94 -5.13
N MET A 170 7.77 24.93 -6.02
CA MET A 170 6.52 24.45 -6.60
C MET A 170 5.54 23.97 -5.54
N THR A 171 6.00 23.15 -4.59
CA THR A 171 5.15 22.60 -3.52
C THR A 171 4.63 23.69 -2.61
N THR A 172 5.46 24.71 -2.31
CA THR A 172 5.02 25.87 -1.53
C THR A 172 3.92 26.63 -2.24
N ALA A 173 4.11 26.95 -3.54
CA ALA A 173 3.07 27.62 -4.32
C ALA A 173 1.76 26.81 -4.38
N LEU A 174 1.87 25.47 -4.50
CA LEU A 174 0.74 24.55 -4.46
C LEU A 174 -0.01 24.60 -3.12
N LEU A 175 0.72 24.48 -2.01
CA LEU A 175 0.15 24.51 -0.66
C LEU A 175 -0.45 25.89 -0.34
N ARG A 176 0.22 26.98 -0.73
CA ARG A 176 -0.31 28.35 -0.62
C ARG A 176 -1.58 28.52 -1.46
N GLY A 177 -1.60 27.95 -2.67
CA GLY A 177 -2.79 27.89 -3.54
C GLY A 177 -3.95 27.14 -2.92
N ALA A 178 -3.67 26.06 -2.20
CA ALA A 178 -4.66 25.35 -1.40
C ALA A 178 -5.08 26.12 -0.14
N GLY A 179 -4.38 27.18 0.25
CA GLY A 179 -4.68 27.99 1.44
C GLY A 179 -3.96 27.54 2.72
N MET A 180 -2.82 26.85 2.60
CA MET A 180 -1.95 26.53 3.74
C MET A 180 -1.21 27.77 4.27
N PRO A 181 -1.18 27.99 5.60
CA PRO A 181 -0.33 29.01 6.21
C PRO A 181 1.16 28.74 5.97
N LEU A 182 1.96 29.79 5.81
CA LEU A 182 3.41 29.67 5.65
C LEU A 182 4.05 28.97 6.86
N ASP A 183 3.61 29.29 8.08
CA ASP A 183 4.18 28.70 9.31
C ASP A 183 4.07 27.16 9.30
N THR A 184 2.94 26.61 8.87
CA THR A 184 2.75 25.15 8.75
C THR A 184 3.65 24.54 7.68
N ILE A 185 3.87 25.26 6.56
CA ILE A 185 4.81 24.81 5.52
C ILE A 185 6.24 24.80 6.06
N LEU A 186 6.64 25.83 6.82
CA LEU A 186 7.95 25.91 7.44
C LEU A 186 8.17 24.79 8.48
N GLU A 187 7.17 24.50 9.32
CA GLU A 187 7.21 23.36 10.26
C GLU A 187 7.40 22.02 9.52
N ALA A 188 6.73 21.83 8.39
CA ALA A 188 6.88 20.63 7.57
C ALA A 188 8.28 20.53 6.95
N ILE A 189 8.87 21.65 6.50
CA ILE A 189 10.26 21.72 6.02
C ILE A 189 11.22 21.36 7.16
N ASP A 190 11.02 21.92 8.36
CA ASP A 190 11.87 21.68 9.52
C ASP A 190 11.87 20.20 9.92
N SER A 191 10.69 19.56 9.85
CA SER A 191 10.54 18.13 10.07
C SER A 191 11.21 17.30 8.98
N LEU A 192 11.08 17.67 7.71
CA LEU A 192 11.58 16.89 6.57
C LEU A 192 13.11 16.92 6.46
N PHE A 193 13.72 18.06 6.82
CA PHE A 193 15.17 18.28 6.74
C PHE A 193 15.81 18.35 8.13
N MET A 194 15.22 17.69 9.13
CA MET A 194 15.67 17.74 10.53
C MET A 194 17.17 17.45 10.70
N GLU A 195 17.70 16.46 9.97
CA GLU A 195 19.10 16.04 10.02
C GLU A 195 20.01 16.79 9.04
N LYS A 196 19.47 17.70 8.23
CA LYS A 196 20.17 18.40 7.14
C LYS A 196 20.01 19.91 7.26
N ALA A 197 20.70 20.51 8.24
CA ALA A 197 20.56 21.93 8.58
C ALA A 197 20.69 22.88 7.38
N GLU A 198 21.71 22.70 6.51
CA GLU A 198 21.90 23.54 5.31
C GLU A 198 20.73 23.43 4.33
N ALA A 199 20.25 22.21 4.09
CA ALA A 199 19.10 21.98 3.23
C ALA A 199 17.83 22.58 3.84
N ARG A 200 17.67 22.50 5.16
CA ARG A 200 16.54 23.09 5.89
C ARG A 200 16.51 24.61 5.69
N GLU A 201 17.59 25.32 5.98
CA GLU A 201 17.61 26.79 5.86
C GLU A 201 17.40 27.25 4.41
N LEU A 202 18.00 26.56 3.43
CA LEU A 202 17.78 26.83 2.01
C LEU A 202 16.28 26.71 1.66
N ASN A 203 15.65 25.60 2.04
CA ASN A 203 14.25 25.34 1.70
C ASN A 203 13.29 26.30 2.42
N ARG A 204 13.59 26.71 3.66
CA ARG A 204 12.83 27.74 4.39
C ARG A 204 12.88 29.09 3.67
N ALA A 205 14.07 29.53 3.25
CA ALA A 205 14.24 30.79 2.52
C ALA A 205 13.47 30.79 1.19
N VAL A 206 13.52 29.67 0.46
CA VAL A 206 12.75 29.47 -0.78
C VAL A 206 11.25 29.52 -0.50
N ALA A 207 10.75 28.82 0.52
CA ALA A 207 9.34 28.81 0.85
C ALA A 207 8.79 30.19 1.26
N ALA A 208 9.57 30.96 2.02
CA ALA A 208 9.23 32.33 2.37
C ALA A 208 9.14 33.24 1.12
N ALA A 209 10.18 33.23 0.28
CA ALA A 209 10.22 34.03 -0.95
C ALA A 209 9.06 33.70 -1.91
N VAL A 210 8.74 32.41 -2.07
CA VAL A 210 7.62 31.96 -2.90
C VAL A 210 6.28 32.35 -2.29
N SER A 211 6.11 32.26 -0.97
CA SER A 211 4.86 32.65 -0.32
C SER A 211 4.57 34.14 -0.47
N ASP A 212 5.58 35.00 -0.32
CA ASP A 212 5.41 36.44 -0.50
C ASP A 212 5.03 36.78 -1.95
N GLY A 213 5.72 36.19 -2.94
CA GLY A 213 5.40 36.43 -4.34
C GLY A 213 4.09 35.76 -4.78
N PHE A 214 3.69 34.66 -4.13
CA PHE A 214 2.38 34.05 -4.32
C PHE A 214 1.27 35.03 -3.92
N ASP A 215 1.39 35.69 -2.77
CA ASP A 215 0.35 36.62 -2.28
C ASP A 215 0.16 37.82 -3.22
N GLU A 216 1.25 38.31 -3.84
CA GLU A 216 1.21 39.35 -4.88
C GLU A 216 0.44 38.89 -6.13
N ILE A 217 0.75 37.71 -6.67
CA ILE A 217 0.14 37.20 -7.92
C ILE A 217 -1.30 36.69 -7.67
N ALA A 218 -1.52 35.94 -6.60
CA ALA A 218 -2.83 35.38 -6.26
C ALA A 218 -3.86 36.48 -5.93
N GLY A 219 -3.41 37.61 -5.39
CA GLY A 219 -4.23 38.81 -5.21
C GLY A 219 -4.79 39.34 -6.54
N THR A 220 -4.02 39.27 -7.63
CA THR A 220 -4.47 39.72 -8.96
C THR A 220 -5.46 38.78 -9.64
N LYS A 221 -5.35 37.47 -9.41
CA LYS A 221 -6.24 36.44 -10.00
C LYS A 221 -7.43 36.06 -9.10
N GLY A 222 -7.59 36.69 -7.93
CA GLY A 222 -8.71 36.42 -7.02
C GLY A 222 -8.69 35.02 -6.38
N ILE A 223 -7.53 34.35 -6.37
CA ILE A 223 -7.38 32.97 -5.88
C ILE A 223 -7.30 32.94 -4.35
N GLY A 224 -6.81 34.02 -3.74
CA GLY A 224 -6.48 34.12 -2.31
C GLY A 224 -7.64 33.92 -1.31
N LYS A 225 -8.85 33.56 -1.74
CA LYS A 225 -10.00 33.26 -0.86
C LYS A 225 -10.89 32.10 -1.31
N LYS A 226 -10.54 31.35 -2.37
CA LYS A 226 -11.28 30.12 -2.70
C LYS A 226 -10.84 29.00 -1.76
N GLY A 227 -11.47 28.96 -0.58
CA GLY A 227 -11.32 27.90 0.41
C GLY A 227 -9.95 27.90 1.08
N THR A 228 -9.74 28.76 2.07
CA THR A 228 -8.68 28.48 3.05
C THR A 228 -8.94 27.09 3.61
N VAL A 229 -7.93 26.20 3.55
CA VAL A 229 -8.02 24.97 4.33
C VAL A 229 -8.05 25.38 5.79
N GLY A 230 -9.23 25.32 6.40
CA GLY A 230 -9.37 25.52 7.84
C GLY A 230 -8.50 24.51 8.58
N LYS A 231 -8.07 24.87 9.79
CA LYS A 231 -7.37 23.94 10.67
C LYS A 231 -8.24 22.70 10.88
N GLY A 232 -7.66 21.53 10.63
CA GLY A 232 -8.37 20.26 10.80
C GLY A 232 -8.65 19.94 12.26
N PRO A 233 -9.45 18.89 12.52
CA PRO A 233 -9.72 18.42 13.87
C PRO A 233 -8.43 18.10 14.64
N ALA A 234 -8.42 18.36 15.95
CA ALA A 234 -7.32 17.92 16.80
C ALA A 234 -7.38 16.38 16.95
N ARG A 235 -6.38 15.68 16.41
CA ARG A 235 -6.32 14.20 16.33
C ARG A 235 -5.30 13.56 17.26
N GLY A 236 -4.74 14.33 18.21
CA GLY A 236 -3.67 13.86 19.09
C GLY A 236 -2.39 13.51 18.32
N LYS A 237 -1.59 12.60 18.87
CA LYS A 237 -0.38 12.09 18.20
C LYS A 237 -0.79 11.16 17.06
N ARG A 238 -0.25 11.40 15.88
CA ARG A 238 -0.43 10.57 14.68
C ARG A 238 0.93 10.22 14.10
N MET A 239 1.00 9.09 13.42
CA MET A 239 2.17 8.69 12.64
C MET A 239 1.86 8.85 11.16
N LEU A 240 2.87 9.25 10.40
CA LEU A 240 2.81 9.25 8.95
C LEU A 240 3.68 8.09 8.47
N VAL A 241 3.08 7.10 7.81
CA VAL A 241 3.76 5.84 7.46
C VAL A 241 3.41 5.41 6.04
N ALA A 242 4.39 4.81 5.37
CA ALA A 242 4.14 3.94 4.22
C ALA A 242 3.70 2.54 4.68
N GLY A 243 3.18 1.73 3.76
CA GLY A 243 2.81 0.33 4.08
C GLY A 243 4.01 -0.51 4.49
N ASN A 244 5.16 -0.33 3.84
CA ASN A 244 6.40 -1.01 4.23
C ASN A 244 6.83 -0.67 5.66
N ASP A 245 6.72 0.60 6.06
CA ASP A 245 7.02 1.05 7.43
C ASP A 245 6.07 0.37 8.44
N ALA A 246 4.78 0.32 8.12
CA ALA A 246 3.76 -0.29 8.97
C ALA A 246 4.04 -1.79 9.21
N VAL A 247 4.41 -2.55 8.16
CA VAL A 247 4.80 -3.95 8.31
C VAL A 247 6.07 -4.09 9.13
N ALA A 248 7.10 -3.29 8.86
CA ALA A 248 8.35 -3.33 9.60
C ALA A 248 8.13 -3.09 11.10
N ILE A 249 7.40 -2.02 11.45
CA ILE A 249 7.02 -1.69 12.83
C ILE A 249 6.21 -2.85 13.45
N GLY A 250 5.22 -3.36 12.72
CA GLY A 250 4.38 -4.46 13.19
C GLY A 250 5.18 -5.74 13.45
N LYS A 251 6.11 -6.10 12.57
CA LYS A 251 7.01 -7.26 12.78
C LYS A 251 7.91 -7.09 14.00
N LEU A 252 8.47 -5.89 14.21
CA LEU A 252 9.31 -5.59 15.39
C LEU A 252 8.49 -5.69 16.69
N ILE A 253 7.29 -5.11 16.74
CA ILE A 253 6.34 -5.25 17.86
C ILE A 253 5.94 -6.71 18.05
N GLY A 254 5.75 -7.43 16.95
CA GLY A 254 5.49 -8.87 16.88
C GLY A 254 6.69 -9.73 17.28
N GLY A 255 7.81 -9.15 17.71
CA GLY A 255 8.95 -9.88 18.25
C GLY A 255 9.84 -10.53 17.21
N LEU A 256 9.82 -10.07 15.95
CA LEU A 256 10.76 -10.49 14.90
C LEU A 256 12.21 -10.41 15.40
N ARG A 257 13.00 -11.45 15.13
CA ARG A 257 14.44 -11.50 15.44
C ARG A 257 15.31 -11.92 14.26
N LEU A 258 14.73 -12.45 13.18
CA LEU A 258 15.44 -12.73 11.94
C LEU A 258 14.59 -12.32 10.75
N GLN A 259 15.10 -11.43 9.92
CA GLN A 259 14.57 -11.11 8.60
C GLN A 259 15.59 -11.52 7.54
N THR A 260 15.15 -12.30 6.56
CA THR A 260 15.97 -12.60 5.37
C THR A 260 15.25 -12.06 4.14
N TYR A 261 15.99 -11.56 3.15
CA TYR A 261 15.36 -11.04 1.93
C TYR A 261 16.32 -11.04 0.75
N TYR A 262 15.77 -11.08 -0.45
CA TYR A 262 16.47 -10.68 -1.68
C TYR A 262 15.86 -9.36 -2.17
N PRO A 263 16.65 -8.36 -2.59
CA PRO A 263 16.11 -7.05 -2.98
C PRO A 263 15.14 -7.14 -4.17
N ILE A 264 13.87 -6.84 -3.93
CA ILE A 264 12.83 -6.78 -4.96
C ILE A 264 11.83 -5.66 -4.66
N THR A 265 11.48 -4.84 -5.65
CA THR A 265 10.43 -3.81 -5.50
C THR A 265 9.04 -4.47 -5.40
N PRO A 266 8.16 -4.08 -4.47
CA PRO A 266 8.30 -3.02 -3.45
C PRO A 266 8.64 -3.56 -2.04
N ALA A 267 9.23 -4.75 -1.94
CA ALA A 267 9.45 -5.42 -0.65
C ALA A 267 10.73 -4.96 0.09
N ALA A 268 11.77 -4.54 -0.64
CA ALA A 268 13.08 -4.24 -0.05
C ALA A 268 13.05 -3.17 1.06
N ASP A 269 12.19 -2.16 0.91
CA ASP A 269 12.08 -1.04 1.86
C ASP A 269 11.67 -1.53 3.26
N GLU A 270 10.88 -2.59 3.38
CA GLU A 270 10.55 -3.21 4.68
C GLU A 270 11.82 -3.66 5.42
N SER A 271 12.73 -4.34 4.72
CA SER A 271 13.96 -4.85 5.33
C SER A 271 14.95 -3.73 5.65
N PHE A 272 15.01 -2.68 4.83
CA PHE A 272 15.82 -1.49 5.12
C PHE A 272 15.33 -0.76 6.37
N VAL A 273 14.01 -0.63 6.56
CA VAL A 273 13.46 -0.01 7.78
C VAL A 273 13.81 -0.84 9.02
N ILE A 274 13.71 -2.17 8.95
CA ILE A 274 14.11 -3.07 10.05
C ILE A 274 15.60 -2.91 10.37
N GLU A 275 16.45 -2.86 9.35
CA GLU A 275 17.91 -2.73 9.51
C GLU A 275 18.32 -1.38 10.12
N GLN A 276 17.67 -0.29 9.70
CA GLN A 276 17.86 1.05 10.26
C GLN A 276 17.45 1.15 11.74
N HIS A 277 16.50 0.31 12.17
CA HIS A 277 15.97 0.29 13.55
C HIS A 277 16.44 -0.95 14.32
N SER A 278 17.74 -1.24 14.25
CA SER A 278 18.33 -2.44 14.84
C SER A 278 18.32 -2.47 16.37
N ASN A 279 18.18 -1.34 17.07
CA ASN A 279 18.06 -1.34 18.53
C ASN A 279 16.60 -1.48 18.97
N LEU A 280 16.26 -2.60 19.61
CA LEU A 280 14.97 -2.79 20.24
C LEU A 280 15.02 -2.35 21.69
N PHE A 281 14.02 -1.56 22.10
CA PHE A 281 13.95 -0.99 23.43
C PHE A 281 12.90 -1.71 24.28
N GLY A 282 13.26 -2.04 25.51
CA GLY A 282 12.36 -2.53 26.53
C GLY A 282 11.51 -1.41 27.16
N PRO A 283 10.61 -1.75 28.09
CA PRO A 283 9.74 -0.78 28.74
C PRO A 283 10.49 0.32 29.51
N GLU A 284 11.73 0.06 29.95
CA GLU A 284 12.55 1.02 30.70
C GLU A 284 13.54 1.78 29.78
N GLY A 285 13.46 1.57 28.46
CA GLY A 285 14.32 2.20 27.46
C GLY A 285 15.69 1.52 27.30
N GLU A 286 15.89 0.36 27.91
CA GLU A 286 17.07 -0.48 27.77
C GLU A 286 17.08 -1.22 26.43
N ILE A 287 18.26 -1.44 25.84
CA ILE A 287 18.36 -2.23 24.60
C ILE A 287 18.18 -3.71 24.97
N VAL A 288 17.11 -4.32 24.48
CA VAL A 288 16.74 -5.73 24.75
C VAL A 288 17.14 -6.67 23.61
N GLY A 289 17.77 -6.16 22.56
CA GLY A 289 18.34 -6.92 21.46
C GLY A 289 18.17 -6.24 20.12
N SER A 290 18.49 -6.97 19.06
CA SER A 290 18.37 -6.52 17.68
C SER A 290 17.82 -7.63 16.78
N PRO A 291 17.02 -7.29 15.75
CA PRO A 291 16.76 -8.22 14.67
C PRO A 291 18.03 -8.41 13.83
N ILE A 292 18.32 -9.64 13.44
CA ILE A 292 19.31 -9.94 12.42
C ILE A 292 18.63 -9.75 11.06
N VAL A 293 19.19 -8.93 10.19
CA VAL A 293 18.73 -8.74 8.81
C VAL A 293 19.79 -9.29 7.87
N ILE A 294 19.40 -10.23 7.00
CA ILE A 294 20.32 -10.86 6.04
C ILE A 294 19.79 -10.64 4.63
N GLN A 295 20.58 -9.93 3.82
CA GLN A 295 20.39 -9.91 2.38
C GLN A 295 20.95 -11.22 1.80
N ALA A 296 20.08 -12.11 1.36
CA ALA A 296 20.43 -13.38 0.74
C ALA A 296 20.86 -13.20 -0.73
N GLU A 297 21.43 -14.24 -1.29
CA GLU A 297 21.86 -14.33 -2.69
C GLU A 297 20.70 -14.48 -3.68
N ASP A 298 19.59 -15.09 -3.25
CA ASP A 298 18.34 -15.28 -3.98
C ASP A 298 17.16 -15.55 -3.03
N GLU A 299 15.94 -15.63 -3.56
CA GLU A 299 14.75 -15.89 -2.76
C GLU A 299 14.65 -17.32 -2.19
N ILE A 300 15.32 -18.30 -2.81
CA ILE A 300 15.39 -19.68 -2.29
C ILE A 300 16.17 -19.67 -0.98
N SER A 301 17.33 -19.04 -0.99
CA SER A 301 18.21 -18.88 0.17
C SER A 301 17.52 -18.05 1.25
N ALA A 302 16.81 -16.98 0.86
CA ALA A 302 16.04 -16.17 1.81
C ALA A 302 15.01 -17.00 2.60
N ILE A 303 14.15 -17.78 1.93
CA ILE A 303 13.13 -18.58 2.65
C ILE A 303 13.77 -19.70 3.46
N CYS A 304 14.80 -20.37 2.93
CA CYS A 304 15.51 -21.44 3.64
C CYS A 304 16.20 -20.93 4.91
N MET A 305 16.83 -19.75 4.86
CA MET A 305 17.44 -19.11 6.05
C MET A 305 16.38 -18.73 7.09
N ALA A 306 15.24 -18.18 6.67
CA ALA A 306 14.14 -17.83 7.60
C ALA A 306 13.61 -19.08 8.31
N ILE A 307 13.38 -20.16 7.55
CA ILE A 307 12.96 -21.46 8.10
C ILE A 307 13.99 -21.98 9.11
N GLY A 308 15.28 -22.00 8.74
CA GLY A 308 16.35 -22.43 9.65
C GLY A 308 16.40 -21.61 10.94
N GLY A 309 16.25 -20.30 10.85
CA GLY A 309 16.14 -19.43 12.01
C GLY A 309 14.93 -19.75 12.90
N ALA A 310 13.77 -20.03 12.31
CA ALA A 310 12.56 -20.40 13.04
C ALA A 310 12.71 -21.69 13.86
N LEU A 311 13.50 -22.65 13.37
CA LEU A 311 13.80 -23.90 14.09
C LEU A 311 14.60 -23.65 15.39
N THR A 312 15.38 -22.57 15.46
CA THR A 312 16.10 -22.15 16.68
C THR A 312 15.22 -21.42 17.70
N GLY A 313 13.95 -21.18 17.36
CA GLY A 313 13.00 -20.45 18.20
C GLY A 313 12.98 -18.95 17.99
N ALA A 314 13.77 -18.42 17.04
CA ALA A 314 13.62 -17.06 16.57
C ALA A 314 12.27 -16.90 15.86
N ARG A 315 11.61 -15.76 16.06
CA ARG A 315 10.52 -15.34 15.18
C ARG A 315 11.16 -14.85 13.88
N ALA A 316 11.03 -15.63 12.82
CA ALA A 316 11.68 -15.40 11.55
C ALA A 316 10.66 -15.05 10.46
N ALA A 317 11.07 -14.16 9.55
CA ALA A 317 10.26 -13.77 8.42
C ALA A 317 11.12 -13.48 7.18
N THR A 318 10.46 -13.43 6.03
CA THR A 318 11.00 -12.87 4.80
C THR A 318 10.00 -11.90 4.18
N CYS A 319 10.42 -11.14 3.17
CA CYS A 319 9.56 -10.30 2.35
C CYS A 319 9.92 -10.46 0.88
N THR A 320 8.90 -10.50 0.01
CA THR A 320 9.11 -10.68 -1.42
C THR A 320 7.95 -10.14 -2.27
N SER A 321 8.02 -10.34 -3.58
CA SER A 321 6.95 -10.09 -4.56
C SER A 321 6.82 -11.27 -5.54
N GLY A 322 5.95 -11.17 -6.54
CA GLY A 322 5.50 -12.32 -7.36
C GLY A 322 6.61 -13.24 -7.91
N PRO A 323 7.67 -12.69 -8.54
CA PRO A 323 8.79 -13.52 -9.02
C PRO A 323 9.48 -14.29 -7.90
N GLY A 324 9.82 -13.61 -6.81
CA GLY A 324 10.50 -14.22 -5.67
C GLY A 324 9.63 -15.20 -4.91
N PHE A 325 8.35 -14.90 -4.73
CA PHE A 325 7.39 -15.83 -4.12
C PHE A 325 7.30 -17.14 -4.91
N SER A 326 7.38 -17.08 -6.25
CA SER A 326 7.41 -18.27 -7.10
C SER A 326 8.62 -19.17 -6.82
N LEU A 327 9.77 -18.58 -6.50
CA LEU A 327 10.99 -19.32 -6.12
C LEU A 327 10.91 -19.89 -4.69
N MET A 328 10.17 -19.24 -3.79
CA MET A 328 10.01 -19.69 -2.41
C MET A 328 9.09 -20.91 -2.22
N VAL A 329 8.34 -21.30 -3.26
CA VAL A 329 7.26 -22.29 -3.15
C VAL A 329 7.71 -23.63 -2.57
N GLU A 330 8.89 -24.12 -2.93
CA GLU A 330 9.45 -25.36 -2.38
C GLU A 330 9.72 -25.25 -0.88
N GLY A 331 10.37 -24.15 -0.46
CA GLY A 331 10.63 -23.87 0.96
C GLY A 331 9.34 -23.71 1.78
N ILE A 332 8.31 -23.08 1.21
CA ILE A 332 6.98 -22.98 1.85
C ILE A 332 6.37 -24.38 2.05
N GLY A 333 6.50 -25.27 1.06
CA GLY A 333 6.09 -26.68 1.19
C GLY A 333 6.84 -27.40 2.32
N TRP A 334 8.17 -27.22 2.40
CA TRP A 334 8.98 -27.79 3.46
C TRP A 334 8.60 -27.27 4.85
N ALA A 335 8.32 -25.97 4.99
CA ALA A 335 7.81 -25.38 6.23
C ALA A 335 6.43 -25.95 6.61
N GLY A 336 5.57 -26.21 5.63
CA GLY A 336 4.26 -26.81 5.82
C GLY A 336 4.34 -28.24 6.37
N ILE A 337 5.12 -29.12 5.73
CA ILE A 337 5.27 -30.51 6.19
C ILE A 337 5.95 -30.59 7.57
N ASN A 338 6.91 -29.71 7.87
CA ASN A 338 7.64 -29.67 9.15
C ASN A 338 6.99 -28.78 10.23
N GLU A 339 5.79 -28.26 9.99
CA GLU A 339 5.06 -27.40 10.94
C GLU A 339 5.90 -26.22 11.45
N VAL A 340 6.63 -25.55 10.55
CA VAL A 340 7.57 -24.47 10.91
C VAL A 340 6.87 -23.11 10.85
N PRO A 341 6.90 -22.32 11.94
CA PRO A 341 6.33 -20.98 11.95
C PRO A 341 7.24 -19.99 11.21
N VAL A 342 6.83 -19.58 10.02
CA VAL A 342 7.53 -18.56 9.22
C VAL A 342 6.53 -17.61 8.58
N VAL A 343 6.84 -16.31 8.60
CA VAL A 343 6.00 -15.29 7.96
C VAL A 343 6.63 -14.84 6.65
N ILE A 344 5.85 -14.85 5.57
CA ILE A 344 6.22 -14.34 4.26
C ILE A 344 5.36 -13.10 4.00
N THR A 345 5.95 -11.91 4.03
CA THR A 345 5.24 -10.73 3.53
C THR A 345 5.28 -10.75 2.00
N TYR A 346 4.12 -10.91 1.37
CA TYR A 346 3.99 -11.01 -0.08
C TYR A 346 3.38 -9.72 -0.63
N TYR A 347 4.22 -8.82 -1.13
CA TYR A 347 3.81 -7.59 -1.79
C TYR A 347 3.51 -7.83 -3.26
N GLN A 348 2.25 -7.99 -3.62
CA GLN A 348 1.83 -8.19 -5.01
C GLN A 348 2.13 -6.95 -5.86
N ARG A 349 2.63 -7.17 -7.08
CA ARG A 349 2.87 -6.13 -8.09
C ARG A 349 2.40 -6.61 -9.46
N GLY A 350 2.41 -5.76 -10.47
CA GLY A 350 1.99 -6.14 -11.82
C GLY A 350 2.77 -7.36 -12.35
N GLY A 351 2.10 -8.50 -12.50
CA GLY A 351 2.61 -9.69 -13.19
C GLY A 351 2.07 -9.79 -14.63
N PRO A 352 2.28 -10.93 -15.33
CA PRO A 352 3.10 -12.08 -14.94
C PRO A 352 4.60 -11.87 -15.16
N SER A 353 5.44 -12.81 -14.71
CA SER A 353 6.91 -12.75 -14.83
C SER A 353 7.46 -11.44 -14.21
N THR A 354 8.38 -10.73 -14.86
CA THR A 354 8.83 -9.41 -14.40
C THR A 354 7.68 -8.40 -14.32
N GLY A 355 6.76 -8.47 -15.30
CA GLY A 355 5.57 -7.64 -15.42
C GLY A 355 5.85 -6.14 -15.34
N LEU A 356 5.20 -5.48 -14.39
CA LEU A 356 5.30 -4.05 -14.11
C LEU A 356 5.82 -3.84 -12.67
N PRO A 357 7.15 -3.84 -12.44
CA PRO A 357 7.75 -3.85 -11.10
C PRO A 357 7.32 -2.72 -10.16
N THR A 358 6.91 -1.58 -10.72
CA THR A 358 6.56 -0.37 -9.97
C THR A 358 5.05 -0.11 -9.92
N ARG A 359 4.22 -1.10 -10.29
CA ARG A 359 2.77 -0.95 -10.51
C ARG A 359 1.94 -1.93 -9.68
N HIS A 360 0.74 -1.49 -9.33
CA HIS A 360 -0.21 -2.20 -8.46
C HIS A 360 -0.85 -3.40 -9.16
N SER A 361 -1.14 -4.47 -8.41
CA SER A 361 -1.91 -5.63 -8.88
C SER A 361 -2.43 -6.45 -7.70
N GLN A 362 -3.52 -7.16 -7.94
CA GLN A 362 -4.10 -8.17 -7.03
C GLN A 362 -4.20 -9.54 -7.73
N SER A 363 -3.23 -9.85 -8.59
CA SER A 363 -3.26 -10.99 -9.53
C SER A 363 -2.80 -12.33 -8.95
N ASP A 364 -2.39 -12.39 -7.68
CA ASP A 364 -1.64 -13.54 -7.17
C ASP A 364 -2.40 -14.28 -6.04
N LEU A 365 -3.64 -13.87 -5.71
CA LEU A 365 -4.44 -14.44 -4.62
C LEU A 365 -4.59 -15.96 -4.72
N LEU A 366 -5.02 -16.46 -5.88
CA LEU A 366 -5.22 -17.90 -6.08
C LEU A 366 -3.89 -18.67 -6.08
N PHE A 367 -2.79 -18.03 -6.48
CA PHE A 367 -1.48 -18.63 -6.39
C PHE A 367 -1.00 -18.69 -4.94
N ALA A 368 -1.22 -17.63 -4.14
CA ALA A 368 -0.85 -17.58 -2.73
C ALA A 368 -1.54 -18.66 -1.89
N ILE A 369 -2.83 -18.98 -2.17
CA ILE A 369 -3.53 -20.04 -1.43
C ILE A 369 -3.18 -21.45 -1.91
N ASN A 370 -2.74 -21.62 -3.16
CA ASN A 370 -2.43 -22.92 -3.77
C ASN A 370 -0.91 -23.12 -3.98
N SER A 371 -0.06 -22.33 -3.32
CA SER A 371 1.39 -22.46 -3.47
C SER A 371 1.90 -23.68 -2.69
N GLY A 372 2.66 -24.52 -3.40
CA GLY A 372 3.31 -25.72 -2.87
C GLY A 372 2.69 -27.00 -3.44
N HIS A 373 3.52 -28.02 -3.63
CA HIS A 373 3.05 -29.35 -4.02
C HIS A 373 2.53 -30.12 -2.79
N GLY A 374 1.55 -31.01 -2.99
CA GLY A 374 0.81 -31.65 -1.90
C GLY A 374 -0.19 -30.71 -1.21
N GLU A 375 -0.78 -31.14 -0.09
CA GLU A 375 -1.65 -30.28 0.72
C GLU A 375 -1.05 -30.11 2.11
N PHE A 376 -1.03 -28.86 2.56
CA PHE A 376 -0.59 -28.45 3.88
C PHE A 376 -1.27 -27.13 4.22
N GLN A 377 -1.24 -26.78 5.50
CA GLN A 377 -1.99 -25.65 6.03
C GLN A 377 -1.08 -24.44 5.97
N ARG A 378 -1.66 -23.35 5.51
CA ARG A 378 -1.05 -22.03 5.49
C ARG A 378 -2.14 -21.05 5.88
N ILE A 379 -1.75 -19.94 6.49
CA ILE A 379 -2.65 -18.82 6.66
C ILE A 379 -2.31 -17.79 5.59
N VAL A 380 -3.30 -17.31 4.86
CA VAL A 380 -3.17 -16.17 3.96
C VAL A 380 -4.06 -15.05 4.51
N LEU A 381 -3.43 -14.02 5.06
CA LEU A 381 -4.11 -12.86 5.63
C LEU A 381 -3.82 -11.63 4.79
N ALA A 382 -4.85 -10.94 4.32
CA ALA A 382 -4.74 -9.78 3.46
C ALA A 382 -5.24 -8.51 4.17
N SER A 383 -4.37 -7.50 4.26
CA SER A 383 -4.70 -6.21 4.88
C SER A 383 -5.32 -5.25 3.87
N GLY A 384 -6.33 -4.48 4.28
CA GLY A 384 -6.99 -3.49 3.40
C GLY A 384 -6.64 -2.03 3.67
N SER A 385 -5.91 -1.75 4.74
CA SER A 385 -5.48 -0.41 5.16
C SER A 385 -4.12 -0.45 5.86
N HIS A 386 -3.47 0.70 6.06
CA HIS A 386 -2.19 0.79 6.76
C HIS A 386 -2.29 0.45 8.25
N GLU A 387 -3.41 0.79 8.91
CA GLU A 387 -3.66 0.39 10.30
C GLU A 387 -3.78 -1.13 10.41
N GLU A 388 -4.57 -1.76 9.52
CA GLU A 388 -4.63 -3.22 9.43
C GLU A 388 -3.27 -3.83 9.11
N THR A 389 -2.47 -3.20 8.24
CA THR A 389 -1.16 -3.72 7.84
C THR A 389 -0.22 -3.85 9.02
N LEU A 390 -0.20 -2.85 9.92
CA LEU A 390 0.60 -2.91 11.15
C LEU A 390 0.10 -4.02 12.08
N ASP A 391 -1.20 -4.02 12.37
CA ASP A 391 -1.80 -4.98 13.29
C ASP A 391 -1.70 -6.42 12.78
N ASP A 392 -1.90 -6.63 11.48
CA ASP A 392 -1.84 -7.92 10.83
C ASP A 392 -0.41 -8.44 10.75
N ALA A 393 0.60 -7.58 10.58
CA ALA A 393 1.99 -8.01 10.67
C ALA A 393 2.29 -8.59 12.07
N VAL A 394 1.78 -7.94 13.13
CA VAL A 394 1.89 -8.46 14.50
C VAL A 394 1.14 -9.80 14.66
N LYS A 395 -0.09 -9.89 14.14
CA LYS A 395 -0.91 -11.10 14.22
C LYS A 395 -0.34 -12.26 13.40
N CYS A 396 0.26 -12.00 12.25
CA CYS A 396 0.89 -13.01 11.42
C CYS A 396 2.02 -13.73 12.18
N MET A 397 2.82 -12.99 12.95
CA MET A 397 3.86 -13.58 13.79
C MET A 397 3.28 -14.48 14.89
N ASP A 398 2.15 -14.08 15.49
CA ASP A 398 1.44 -14.89 16.48
C ASP A 398 0.78 -16.12 15.86
N TYR A 399 0.08 -15.97 14.75
CA TYR A 399 -0.59 -17.06 14.05
C TYR A 399 0.39 -18.10 13.55
N ALA A 400 1.57 -17.68 13.06
CA ALA A 400 2.62 -18.60 12.67
C ALA A 400 3.00 -19.50 13.84
N GLU A 401 3.33 -18.94 15.02
CA GLU A 401 3.75 -19.72 16.18
C GLU A 401 2.63 -20.49 16.87
N ARG A 402 1.43 -19.92 16.95
CA ARG A 402 0.27 -20.52 17.63
C ARG A 402 -0.20 -21.78 16.92
N TYR A 403 -0.23 -21.76 15.59
CA TYR A 403 -0.72 -22.88 14.79
C TYR A 403 0.41 -23.70 14.15
N GLN A 404 1.65 -23.22 14.21
CA GLN A 404 2.83 -23.88 13.63
C GLN A 404 2.64 -24.14 12.14
N VAL A 405 2.39 -23.06 11.40
CA VAL A 405 2.15 -23.05 9.95
C VAL A 405 2.88 -21.88 9.31
N PRO A 406 3.23 -21.97 8.01
CA PRO A 406 3.62 -20.79 7.25
C PRO A 406 2.44 -19.80 7.16
N VAL A 407 2.74 -18.51 7.33
CA VAL A 407 1.76 -17.43 7.19
C VAL A 407 2.21 -16.49 6.08
N ILE A 408 1.35 -16.30 5.10
CA ILE A 408 1.53 -15.34 4.02
C ILE A 408 0.73 -14.09 4.39
N HIS A 409 1.43 -13.00 4.68
CA HIS A 409 0.84 -11.68 4.83
C HIS A 409 0.73 -11.06 3.44
N LEU A 410 -0.45 -11.14 2.85
CA LEU A 410 -0.70 -10.77 1.46
C LEU A 410 -1.03 -9.28 1.37
N LEU A 411 -0.13 -8.54 0.75
CA LEU A 411 -0.27 -7.11 0.52
C LEU A 411 -0.20 -6.84 -0.99
N ASP A 412 -0.50 -5.61 -1.38
CA ASP A 412 -0.31 -5.14 -2.74
C ASP A 412 0.60 -3.91 -2.75
N LYS A 413 1.23 -3.63 -3.90
CA LYS A 413 2.12 -2.46 -4.09
C LYS A 413 1.40 -1.14 -3.80
N GLY A 414 0.07 -1.14 -3.84
CA GLY A 414 -0.75 0.00 -3.47
C GLY A 414 -0.52 0.38 -2.01
N ILE A 415 -0.79 -0.54 -1.08
CA ILE A 415 -0.51 -0.34 0.34
C ILE A 415 0.97 -0.03 0.59
N ALA A 416 1.88 -0.79 -0.02
CA ALA A 416 3.33 -0.66 0.23
C ALA A 416 3.82 0.79 0.05
N ASN A 417 3.45 1.40 -1.09
CA ASN A 417 3.98 2.69 -1.50
C ASN A 417 3.12 3.89 -1.10
N CYS A 418 1.83 3.67 -0.80
CA CYS A 418 0.98 4.76 -0.34
C CYS A 418 1.41 5.20 1.06
N VAL A 419 1.31 6.49 1.34
CA VAL A 419 1.59 7.08 2.64
C VAL A 419 0.31 7.63 3.24
N THR A 420 0.05 7.33 4.51
CA THR A 420 -1.13 7.82 5.21
C THR A 420 -0.86 8.12 6.68
N THR A 421 -1.81 8.80 7.33
CA THR A 421 -1.82 9.04 8.76
C THR A 421 -2.48 7.89 9.50
N ILE A 422 -1.77 7.27 10.44
CA ILE A 422 -2.33 6.23 11.33
C ILE A 422 -2.20 6.63 12.79
N ASN A 423 -2.91 5.93 13.67
CA ASN A 423 -2.68 6.03 15.10
C ASN A 423 -1.36 5.33 15.48
N PRO A 424 -0.58 5.85 16.45
CA PRO A 424 0.57 5.13 16.98
C PRO A 424 0.15 3.78 17.56
N PRO A 425 0.92 2.70 17.35
CA PRO A 425 0.57 1.38 17.84
C PRO A 425 0.71 1.30 19.37
N THR A 426 -0.06 0.42 19.98
CA THR A 426 0.10 0.06 21.40
C THR A 426 0.96 -1.20 21.54
N LEU A 427 1.94 -1.18 22.44
CA LEU A 427 2.69 -2.39 22.78
C LEU A 427 1.77 -3.44 23.39
N ARG A 428 2.01 -4.71 23.06
CA ARG A 428 1.23 -5.84 23.58
C ARG A 428 2.11 -7.04 23.87
N ARG A 429 1.54 -8.01 24.59
CA ARG A 429 2.19 -9.29 24.85
C ARG A 429 2.19 -10.16 23.59
N ILE A 430 3.33 -10.77 23.32
CA ILE A 430 3.56 -11.71 22.22
C ILE A 430 2.99 -13.10 22.57
N ASP A 431 2.28 -13.75 21.64
CA ASP A 431 1.77 -15.12 21.79
C ASP A 431 2.71 -16.16 21.16
N ARG A 432 3.51 -16.84 21.99
CA ARG A 432 4.49 -17.84 21.54
C ARG A 432 3.89 -19.22 21.22
N GLY A 433 2.58 -19.41 21.33
CA GLY A 433 1.92 -20.69 21.08
C GLY A 433 2.30 -21.81 22.05
N LYS A 434 2.10 -23.06 21.62
CA LYS A 434 2.34 -24.29 22.42
C LYS A 434 3.83 -24.64 22.49
N ARG A 435 4.58 -23.92 23.33
CA ARG A 435 6.02 -24.19 23.61
C ARG A 435 6.19 -25.08 24.84
N ILE A 436 7.15 -26.01 24.81
CA ILE A 436 7.59 -26.71 26.02
C ILE A 436 8.60 -25.86 26.81
N LEU A 437 8.42 -25.77 28.13
CA LEU A 437 9.28 -24.94 29.01
C LEU A 437 10.23 -25.76 29.88
N LYS A 438 10.11 -27.09 29.86
CA LYS A 438 10.92 -28.03 30.64
C LYS A 438 11.24 -29.23 29.76
N GLY A 439 12.40 -29.84 30.03
CA GLY A 439 12.81 -31.00 29.28
C GLY A 439 11.86 -32.18 29.44
N VAL A 440 11.63 -32.92 28.35
CA VAL A 440 10.74 -34.08 28.31
C VAL A 440 11.58 -35.31 28.00
N LEU A 441 11.43 -36.38 28.79
CA LEU A 441 12.27 -37.57 28.70
C LEU A 441 12.27 -38.21 27.29
N GLU A 442 11.16 -38.11 26.57
CA GLU A 442 10.98 -38.59 25.20
C GLU A 442 10.22 -37.52 24.39
N TYR A 443 10.92 -36.51 23.90
CA TYR A 443 10.31 -35.45 23.09
C TYR A 443 9.97 -35.94 21.68
N ARG A 444 8.71 -35.75 21.28
CA ARG A 444 8.19 -36.07 19.95
C ARG A 444 7.70 -34.80 19.28
N ARG A 445 8.48 -34.28 18.32
CA ARG A 445 8.20 -33.00 17.64
C ARG A 445 6.82 -32.98 16.98
N PHE A 446 6.38 -34.11 16.44
CA PHE A 446 5.15 -34.26 15.69
C PHE A 446 4.13 -35.15 16.43
N ALA A 447 4.15 -35.14 17.76
CA ALA A 447 3.29 -35.94 18.61
C ALA A 447 1.81 -35.92 18.19
N PHE A 448 1.19 -37.10 18.19
CA PHE A 448 -0.25 -37.27 18.08
C PHE A 448 -0.92 -36.95 19.42
N ASP A 449 -1.80 -35.96 19.38
CA ASP A 449 -2.56 -35.48 20.55
C ASP A 449 -3.97 -35.11 20.09
N SER A 450 -4.86 -34.85 21.05
CA SER A 450 -6.19 -34.28 20.83
C SER A 450 -6.17 -32.87 20.23
N ASP A 451 -5.12 -32.08 20.55
CA ASP A 451 -4.84 -30.83 19.86
C ASP A 451 -3.91 -31.12 18.67
N PRO A 452 -4.29 -30.74 17.44
CA PRO A 452 -3.45 -30.99 16.25
C PRO A 452 -2.14 -30.19 16.23
N VAL A 453 -1.98 -29.20 17.12
CA VAL A 453 -0.72 -28.49 17.31
C VAL A 453 0.15 -29.26 18.31
N SER A 454 1.26 -29.84 17.83
CA SER A 454 2.22 -30.54 18.69
C SER A 454 2.98 -29.56 19.61
N PRO A 455 3.34 -29.94 20.84
CA PRO A 455 4.26 -29.14 21.66
C PRO A 455 5.59 -28.88 20.93
N ARG A 456 6.08 -27.65 20.94
CA ARG A 456 7.30 -27.26 20.23
C ARG A 456 8.45 -26.92 21.18
N ALA A 457 9.58 -27.59 20.99
CA ALA A 457 10.91 -27.27 21.49
C ALA A 457 11.74 -26.59 20.38
N PHE A 458 12.85 -25.96 20.77
CA PHE A 458 13.79 -25.34 19.81
C PHE A 458 15.07 -26.16 19.67
N LEU A 459 15.76 -26.00 18.53
CA LEU A 459 17.08 -26.61 18.34
C LEU A 459 18.02 -26.17 19.46
N GLY A 460 18.70 -27.15 20.08
CA GLY A 460 19.55 -26.96 21.24
C GLY A 460 18.86 -27.16 22.59
N GLU A 461 17.52 -27.23 22.64
CA GLU A 461 16.76 -27.56 23.86
C GLU A 461 16.48 -29.06 24.00
N GLU A 462 16.13 -29.73 22.91
CA GLU A 462 15.80 -31.16 22.85
C GLU A 462 16.38 -31.80 21.57
N LEU A 463 16.52 -33.13 21.59
CA LEU A 463 16.86 -33.89 20.38
C LEU A 463 15.60 -34.02 19.51
N MET A 464 15.72 -33.64 18.23
CA MET A 464 14.60 -33.66 17.29
C MET A 464 15.11 -33.81 15.85
N TRP A 465 14.25 -34.35 14.99
CA TRP A 465 14.51 -34.51 13.56
C TRP A 465 13.47 -33.74 12.75
N TYR A 466 13.91 -33.15 11.65
CA TYR A 466 13.06 -32.52 10.64
C TYR A 466 13.45 -33.10 9.29
N THR A 467 12.47 -33.42 8.46
CA THR A 467 12.69 -34.03 7.15
C THR A 467 11.64 -33.56 6.15
N GLY A 468 12.01 -33.49 4.87
CA GLY A 468 11.07 -33.18 3.79
C GLY A 468 10.18 -34.37 3.42
N ASP A 469 10.59 -35.59 3.77
CA ASP A 469 9.78 -36.80 3.63
C ASP A 469 8.62 -36.83 4.63
N GLU A 470 7.64 -37.71 4.39
CA GLU A 470 6.68 -38.03 5.44
C GLU A 470 7.38 -38.67 6.65
N HIS A 471 6.89 -38.38 7.84
CA HIS A 471 7.57 -38.73 9.08
C HIS A 471 6.65 -39.24 10.18
N ASP A 472 7.23 -39.96 11.13
CA ASP A 472 6.60 -40.35 12.39
C ASP A 472 6.58 -39.20 13.42
N GLU A 473 6.07 -39.46 14.63
CA GLU A 473 5.99 -38.47 15.71
C GLU A 473 7.36 -37.89 16.14
N SER A 474 8.45 -38.64 15.91
CA SER A 474 9.82 -38.23 16.26
C SER A 474 10.49 -37.41 15.16
N GLY A 475 9.96 -37.48 13.93
CA GLY A 475 10.50 -36.81 12.75
C GLY A 475 11.36 -37.72 11.86
N HIS A 476 11.35 -39.04 12.08
CA HIS A 476 12.04 -39.99 11.19
C HIS A 476 11.17 -40.35 10.00
N ILE A 477 11.81 -40.63 8.85
CA ILE A 477 11.14 -41.01 7.60
C ILE A 477 10.23 -42.21 7.84
N SER A 478 8.97 -42.11 7.40
CA SER A 478 7.99 -43.19 7.50
C SER A 478 7.09 -43.23 6.28
N GLU A 479 7.14 -44.34 5.55
CA GLU A 479 6.26 -44.65 4.42
C GLU A 479 5.05 -45.51 4.85
N ASP A 480 4.88 -45.76 6.16
CA ASP A 480 3.76 -46.55 6.67
C ASP A 480 2.41 -45.86 6.33
N PRO A 481 1.46 -46.57 5.68
CA PRO A 481 0.21 -45.96 5.24
C PRO A 481 -0.66 -45.39 6.37
N GLU A 482 -0.64 -46.00 7.55
CA GLU A 482 -1.43 -45.52 8.69
C GLU A 482 -0.78 -44.29 9.33
N ASN A 483 0.56 -44.28 9.45
CA ASN A 483 1.28 -43.07 9.81
C ASN A 483 1.01 -41.93 8.83
N ARG A 484 1.14 -42.18 7.53
CA ARG A 484 0.86 -41.20 6.48
C ARG A 484 -0.53 -40.61 6.63
N ARG A 485 -1.57 -41.44 6.77
CA ARG A 485 -2.95 -41.01 6.95
C ARG A 485 -3.08 -40.10 8.18
N ARG A 486 -2.63 -40.56 9.34
CA ARG A 486 -2.76 -39.82 10.62
C ARG A 486 -1.97 -38.52 10.65
N MET A 487 -0.73 -38.52 10.16
CA MET A 487 0.12 -37.33 10.19
C MET A 487 -0.40 -36.26 9.22
N TYR A 488 -0.90 -36.69 8.06
CA TYR A 488 -1.53 -35.78 7.10
C TYR A 488 -2.83 -35.19 7.64
N GLU A 489 -3.73 -36.02 8.20
CA GLU A 489 -4.96 -35.57 8.84
C GLU A 489 -4.69 -34.61 10.01
N LYS A 490 -3.70 -34.93 10.85
CA LYS A 490 -3.26 -34.06 11.95
C LYS A 490 -2.91 -32.66 11.44
N ARG A 491 -2.04 -32.59 10.43
CA ARG A 491 -1.69 -31.30 9.80
C ARG A 491 -2.98 -30.62 9.32
N MET A 492 -3.81 -31.27 8.50
CA MET A 492 -5.00 -30.66 7.87
C MET A 492 -6.02 -30.14 8.87
N SER A 493 -6.24 -30.84 9.97
CA SER A 493 -7.22 -30.45 11.00
C SER A 493 -6.91 -29.11 11.71
N LYS A 494 -5.69 -28.58 11.58
CA LYS A 494 -5.34 -27.23 12.09
C LYS A 494 -6.19 -26.13 11.46
N MET A 495 -6.68 -26.29 10.22
CA MET A 495 -7.51 -25.28 9.55
C MET A 495 -8.82 -25.01 10.30
N GLU A 496 -9.47 -26.06 10.80
CA GLU A 496 -10.70 -25.93 11.59
C GLU A 496 -10.43 -25.20 12.91
N LYS A 497 -9.31 -25.51 13.56
CA LYS A 497 -8.86 -24.83 14.78
C LYS A 497 -8.62 -23.34 14.52
N ILE A 498 -7.94 -22.98 13.44
CA ILE A 498 -7.70 -21.58 13.04
C ILE A 498 -9.02 -20.83 12.83
N LEU A 499 -9.96 -21.39 12.06
CA LEU A 499 -11.26 -20.75 11.81
C LEU A 499 -12.09 -20.57 13.08
N LYS A 500 -12.01 -21.51 14.02
CA LYS A 500 -12.73 -21.43 15.30
C LYS A 500 -12.14 -20.41 16.26
N GLU A 501 -10.82 -20.30 16.31
CA GLU A 501 -10.11 -19.47 17.29
C GLU A 501 -9.81 -18.05 16.80
N ALA A 502 -9.66 -17.83 15.49
CA ALA A 502 -9.44 -16.51 14.94
C ALA A 502 -10.65 -15.60 15.18
N PRO A 503 -10.45 -14.32 15.56
CA PRO A 503 -11.53 -13.35 15.67
C PRO A 503 -12.24 -13.14 14.32
N ASP A 504 -13.55 -12.91 14.34
CA ASP A 504 -14.32 -12.69 13.12
C ASP A 504 -13.84 -11.46 12.33
N GLY A 505 -13.38 -10.43 13.04
CA GLY A 505 -12.80 -9.24 12.42
C GLY A 505 -11.55 -9.52 11.59
N ASP A 506 -10.79 -10.59 11.90
CA ASP A 506 -9.62 -11.01 11.11
C ASP A 506 -10.01 -11.86 9.90
N LYS A 507 -11.26 -12.35 9.87
CA LYS A 507 -11.79 -13.17 8.79
C LYS A 507 -12.42 -12.30 7.71
N ALA A 508 -13.43 -11.50 8.08
CA ALA A 508 -14.11 -10.59 7.16
C ALA A 508 -14.80 -9.45 7.93
N VAL A 509 -14.87 -8.28 7.30
CA VAL A 509 -15.44 -7.06 7.88
C VAL A 509 -16.50 -6.48 6.95
N LEU A 510 -17.69 -6.20 7.50
CA LEU A 510 -18.76 -5.51 6.78
C LEU A 510 -18.69 -4.00 7.08
N PHE A 511 -18.66 -3.19 6.04
CA PHE A 511 -18.79 -1.74 6.09
C PHE A 511 -20.14 -1.32 5.51
N GLY A 512 -20.83 -0.41 6.20
CA GLY A 512 -22.19 -0.01 5.89
C GLY A 512 -23.23 -0.74 6.75
N ASP A 513 -24.51 -0.54 6.44
CA ASP A 513 -25.63 -1.16 7.16
C ASP A 513 -25.78 -2.63 6.73
N ASP A 514 -26.11 -3.52 7.68
CA ASP A 514 -26.47 -4.92 7.38
C ASP A 514 -27.80 -5.00 6.59
N ASN A 515 -28.65 -3.98 6.59
CA ASN A 515 -29.84 -3.91 5.75
C ASN A 515 -29.57 -3.43 4.31
N PHE A 516 -28.60 -4.07 3.64
CA PHE A 516 -28.23 -3.79 2.25
C PHE A 516 -29.07 -4.59 1.23
N GLU A 517 -29.17 -4.07 0.01
CA GLU A 517 -29.70 -4.80 -1.16
C GLU A 517 -28.56 -5.32 -2.05
N ASP A 518 -27.55 -4.48 -2.27
CA ASP A 518 -26.35 -4.83 -3.04
C ASP A 518 -25.16 -4.99 -2.09
N LEU A 519 -24.28 -5.95 -2.41
CA LEU A 519 -23.05 -6.19 -1.67
C LEU A 519 -21.86 -6.12 -2.61
N LEU A 520 -20.93 -5.21 -2.34
CA LEU A 520 -19.63 -5.18 -2.99
C LEU A 520 -18.65 -6.01 -2.16
N VAL A 521 -18.04 -7.03 -2.76
CA VAL A 521 -17.04 -7.89 -2.11
C VAL A 521 -15.65 -7.54 -2.63
N THR A 522 -14.69 -7.34 -1.72
CA THR A 522 -13.33 -6.88 -2.04
C THR A 522 -12.34 -7.38 -0.98
N TRP A 523 -11.06 -7.11 -1.20
CA TRP A 523 -9.95 -7.39 -0.28
C TRP A 523 -8.78 -6.46 -0.62
N GLY A 524 -7.75 -6.39 0.21
CA GLY A 524 -6.57 -5.55 -0.08
C GLY A 524 -6.90 -4.05 -0.16
N VAL A 525 -6.01 -3.27 -0.77
CA VAL A 525 -6.11 -1.79 -0.84
C VAL A 525 -7.40 -1.28 -1.49
N THR A 526 -8.02 -2.08 -2.36
CA THR A 526 -9.27 -1.71 -3.05
C THR A 526 -10.45 -1.56 -2.09
N THR A 527 -10.34 -2.09 -0.86
CA THR A 527 -11.27 -1.84 0.24
C THR A 527 -11.38 -0.35 0.54
N GLY A 528 -10.26 0.38 0.55
CA GLY A 528 -10.26 1.82 0.84
C GLY A 528 -11.10 2.63 -0.13
N ALA A 529 -10.95 2.37 -1.43
CA ALA A 529 -11.75 3.02 -2.48
C ALA A 529 -13.24 2.67 -2.41
N ALA A 530 -13.56 1.41 -2.07
CA ALA A 530 -14.94 0.98 -1.89
C ALA A 530 -15.62 1.65 -0.68
N VAL A 531 -14.91 1.71 0.46
CA VAL A 531 -15.42 2.33 1.69
C VAL A 531 -15.57 3.84 1.52
N ASP A 532 -14.61 4.52 0.88
CA ASP A 532 -14.70 5.95 0.62
C ASP A 532 -15.85 6.31 -0.35
N ALA A 533 -16.25 5.38 -1.23
CA ALA A 533 -17.37 5.54 -2.16
C ALA A 533 -18.75 5.34 -1.50
N LEU A 534 -18.82 4.59 -0.39
CA LEU A 534 -20.09 4.26 0.28
C LEU A 534 -20.95 5.49 0.63
N PRO A 535 -20.43 6.54 1.29
CA PRO A 535 -21.25 7.69 1.67
C PRO A 535 -21.89 8.41 0.49
N GLU A 536 -21.18 8.49 -0.64
CA GLU A 536 -21.66 9.13 -1.87
C GLU A 536 -22.79 8.30 -2.52
N LEU A 537 -22.60 6.98 -2.61
CA LEU A 537 -23.58 6.07 -3.17
C LEU A 537 -24.85 5.94 -2.31
N GLN A 538 -24.69 5.95 -0.99
CA GLN A 538 -25.81 5.93 -0.04
C GLN A 538 -26.60 7.24 -0.07
N ALA A 539 -25.91 8.39 -0.16
CA ALA A 539 -26.58 9.68 -0.36
C ALA A 539 -27.38 9.73 -1.67
N ALA A 540 -26.94 9.01 -2.70
CA ALA A 540 -27.68 8.81 -3.96
C ALA A 540 -28.82 7.77 -3.86
N GLY A 541 -29.12 7.26 -2.66
CA GLY A 541 -30.23 6.33 -2.40
C GLY A 541 -29.88 4.85 -2.57
N SER A 542 -28.61 4.48 -2.71
CA SER A 542 -28.20 3.09 -2.85
C SER A 542 -28.10 2.39 -1.50
N LYS A 543 -28.78 1.25 -1.34
CA LYS A 543 -28.60 0.34 -0.19
C LYS A 543 -27.43 -0.62 -0.46
N LEU A 544 -26.23 -0.09 -0.38
CA LEU A 544 -24.98 -0.79 -0.62
C LEU A 544 -24.21 -0.99 0.69
N ALA A 545 -23.65 -2.19 0.86
CA ALA A 545 -22.60 -2.48 1.83
C ALA A 545 -21.35 -3.02 1.12
N VAL A 546 -20.20 -2.93 1.81
CA VAL A 546 -18.92 -3.47 1.36
C VAL A 546 -18.51 -4.57 2.32
N LEU A 547 -18.26 -5.78 1.82
CA LEU A 547 -17.64 -6.86 2.57
C LEU A 547 -16.18 -6.99 2.17
N GLN A 548 -15.28 -6.70 3.10
CA GLN A 548 -13.87 -6.99 2.97
C GLN A 548 -13.60 -8.41 3.46
N VAL A 549 -13.03 -9.26 2.62
CA VAL A 549 -12.48 -10.55 3.03
C VAL A 549 -11.01 -10.36 3.39
N ARG A 550 -10.63 -10.73 4.61
CA ARG A 550 -9.27 -10.52 5.16
C ARG A 550 -8.51 -11.83 5.21
N MET A 551 -9.05 -12.85 5.88
CA MET A 551 -8.49 -14.20 5.85
C MET A 551 -8.91 -14.90 4.57
N ILE A 552 -7.97 -15.05 3.64
CA ILE A 552 -8.21 -15.71 2.35
C ILE A 552 -8.10 -17.24 2.50
N GLU A 553 -7.15 -17.70 3.34
CA GLU A 553 -7.00 -19.10 3.71
C GLU A 553 -6.63 -19.21 5.19
N PRO A 554 -7.29 -20.08 5.98
CA PRO A 554 -8.49 -20.84 5.62
C PRO A 554 -9.69 -19.92 5.36
N PHE A 555 -10.42 -20.19 4.27
CA PHE A 555 -11.53 -19.31 3.86
C PHE A 555 -12.73 -19.36 4.83
N PRO A 556 -13.25 -18.21 5.32
CA PRO A 556 -14.31 -18.15 6.33
C PRO A 556 -15.72 -18.30 5.72
N VAL A 557 -16.06 -19.52 5.30
CA VAL A 557 -17.32 -19.85 4.60
C VAL A 557 -18.55 -19.37 5.36
N ASP A 558 -18.63 -19.60 6.67
CA ASP A 558 -19.82 -19.27 7.47
C ASP A 558 -20.14 -17.77 7.47
N ILE A 559 -19.10 -16.93 7.63
CA ILE A 559 -19.25 -15.46 7.67
C ILE A 559 -19.54 -14.92 6.27
N VAL A 560 -18.81 -15.38 5.26
CA VAL A 560 -18.98 -14.86 3.90
C VAL A 560 -20.34 -15.26 3.35
N SER A 561 -20.74 -16.54 3.51
CA SER A 561 -22.03 -17.07 3.02
C SER A 561 -23.22 -16.33 3.61
N LYS A 562 -23.14 -15.91 4.89
CA LYS A 562 -24.16 -15.09 5.56
C LYS A 562 -24.48 -13.81 4.77
N TYR A 563 -23.46 -13.13 4.25
CA TYR A 563 -23.63 -11.87 3.54
C TYR A 563 -23.92 -12.07 2.04
N VAL A 564 -23.17 -12.93 1.36
CA VAL A 564 -23.33 -13.09 -0.10
C VAL A 564 -24.66 -13.73 -0.49
N SER A 565 -25.22 -14.61 0.36
CA SER A 565 -26.52 -15.27 0.08
C SER A 565 -27.72 -14.35 0.32
N LYS A 566 -27.55 -13.31 1.14
CA LYS A 566 -28.58 -12.31 1.46
C LYS A 566 -28.69 -11.22 0.39
N ALA A 567 -27.58 -10.92 -0.29
CA ALA A 567 -27.52 -9.87 -1.28
C ALA A 567 -28.39 -10.18 -2.51
N LYS A 568 -29.13 -9.18 -3.00
CA LYS A 568 -29.80 -9.28 -4.31
C LYS A 568 -28.78 -9.30 -5.44
N ARG A 569 -27.68 -8.55 -5.28
CA ARG A 569 -26.55 -8.53 -6.21
C ARG A 569 -25.24 -8.55 -5.42
N VAL A 570 -24.36 -9.47 -5.80
CA VAL A 570 -22.98 -9.54 -5.31
C VAL A 570 -22.05 -9.04 -6.41
N ILE A 571 -21.22 -8.05 -6.10
CA ILE A 571 -20.33 -7.37 -7.05
C ILE A 571 -18.88 -7.55 -6.59
N GLY A 572 -18.05 -8.24 -7.37
CA GLY A 572 -16.62 -8.34 -7.08
C GLY A 572 -15.88 -7.08 -7.52
N LEU A 573 -15.13 -6.45 -6.61
CA LEU A 573 -14.23 -5.33 -6.91
C LEU A 573 -12.78 -5.77 -6.71
N GLU A 574 -12.01 -5.88 -7.80
CA GLU A 574 -10.64 -6.40 -7.72
C GLU A 574 -9.70 -5.79 -8.77
N ALA A 575 -8.43 -5.63 -8.41
CA ALA A 575 -7.38 -5.19 -9.31
C ALA A 575 -6.71 -6.37 -10.06
N ASN A 576 -7.52 -7.25 -10.66
CA ASN A 576 -7.07 -8.35 -11.50
C ASN A 576 -8.09 -8.67 -12.62
N TYR A 577 -7.71 -9.52 -13.56
CA TYR A 577 -8.52 -9.76 -14.77
C TYR A 577 -9.71 -10.71 -14.55
N ILE A 578 -9.57 -11.73 -13.70
CA ILE A 578 -10.61 -12.76 -13.53
C ILE A 578 -11.55 -12.50 -12.37
N GLY A 579 -11.22 -11.61 -11.42
CA GLY A 579 -11.93 -11.53 -10.15
C GLY A 579 -11.62 -12.77 -9.31
N GLN A 580 -10.38 -12.89 -8.84
CA GLN A 580 -9.90 -14.08 -8.14
C GLN A 580 -10.63 -14.37 -6.83
N LEU A 581 -10.91 -13.34 -6.02
CA LEU A 581 -11.75 -13.50 -4.82
C LEU A 581 -13.18 -13.87 -5.22
N ALA A 582 -13.72 -13.26 -6.28
CA ALA A 582 -15.05 -13.58 -6.78
C ALA A 582 -15.17 -15.05 -7.23
N GLU A 583 -14.13 -15.62 -7.86
CA GLU A 583 -14.05 -17.06 -8.17
C GLU A 583 -13.96 -17.89 -6.88
N LEU A 584 -13.10 -17.51 -5.94
CA LEU A 584 -12.92 -18.23 -4.67
C LEU A 584 -14.22 -18.28 -3.84
N ILE A 585 -14.97 -17.18 -3.76
CA ILE A 585 -16.29 -17.14 -3.13
C ILE A 585 -17.21 -18.15 -3.80
N GLY A 586 -17.23 -18.20 -5.13
CA GLY A 586 -18.01 -19.18 -5.89
C GLY A 586 -17.62 -20.62 -5.54
N TRP A 587 -16.33 -20.92 -5.46
CA TRP A 587 -15.81 -22.26 -5.13
C TRP A 587 -16.15 -22.69 -3.71
N LYS A 588 -16.05 -21.77 -2.74
CA LYS A 588 -16.18 -22.08 -1.31
C LYS A 588 -17.61 -22.00 -0.79
N THR A 589 -18.48 -21.19 -1.41
CA THR A 589 -19.85 -20.95 -0.94
C THR A 589 -20.95 -21.43 -1.90
N GLY A 590 -20.59 -21.71 -3.16
CA GLY A 590 -21.56 -22.00 -4.23
C GLY A 590 -22.28 -20.75 -4.79
N VAL A 591 -22.09 -19.57 -4.21
CA VAL A 591 -22.70 -18.32 -4.68
C VAL A 591 -21.87 -17.70 -5.80
N LYS A 592 -22.40 -17.72 -7.02
CA LYS A 592 -21.73 -17.15 -8.20
C LYS A 592 -21.75 -15.62 -8.19
N VAL A 593 -20.58 -15.00 -8.10
CA VAL A 593 -20.40 -13.54 -8.24
C VAL A 593 -20.34 -13.16 -9.73
N LYS A 594 -21.50 -12.80 -10.28
CA LYS A 594 -21.65 -12.44 -11.72
C LYS A 594 -21.17 -11.03 -12.03
N ASN A 595 -21.53 -10.06 -11.20
CA ASN A 595 -21.17 -8.66 -11.45
C ASN A 595 -19.73 -8.40 -11.02
N ARG A 596 -18.93 -7.74 -11.87
CA ARG A 596 -17.51 -7.49 -11.62
C ARG A 596 -17.07 -6.09 -12.03
N ILE A 597 -16.37 -5.41 -11.14
CA ILE A 597 -15.66 -4.16 -11.39
C ILE A 597 -14.17 -4.48 -11.27
N LEU A 598 -13.45 -4.41 -12.39
CA LEU A 598 -12.10 -4.93 -12.48
C LEU A 598 -11.13 -3.88 -13.03
N LYS A 599 -9.90 -3.88 -12.52
CA LYS A 599 -8.82 -3.05 -13.03
C LYS A 599 -7.53 -3.85 -13.16
N TYR A 600 -6.85 -3.73 -14.28
CA TYR A 600 -5.58 -4.46 -14.52
C TYR A 600 -4.60 -3.62 -15.34
N THR A 601 -4.70 -2.29 -15.21
CA THR A 601 -3.79 -1.33 -15.86
C THR A 601 -2.50 -1.11 -15.09
N GLY A 602 -2.39 -1.61 -13.85
CA GLY A 602 -1.28 -1.34 -12.95
C GLY A 602 -1.48 -0.15 -12.01
N ARG A 603 -2.62 0.53 -12.09
CA ARG A 603 -2.99 1.68 -11.25
C ARG A 603 -3.90 1.29 -10.11
N LEU A 604 -3.94 2.11 -9.07
CA LEU A 604 -4.96 2.02 -8.03
C LEU A 604 -6.36 2.24 -8.62
N ILE A 605 -7.34 1.57 -8.02
CA ILE A 605 -8.76 1.88 -8.24
C ILE A 605 -9.08 3.11 -7.38
N THR A 606 -9.68 4.14 -7.97
CA THR A 606 -10.02 5.38 -7.27
C THR A 606 -11.45 5.38 -6.76
N GLN A 607 -11.78 6.24 -5.80
CA GLN A 607 -13.15 6.36 -5.28
C GLN A 607 -14.17 6.64 -6.41
N ASP A 608 -13.87 7.60 -7.29
CA ASP A 608 -14.74 8.04 -8.38
C ASP A 608 -14.96 6.94 -9.43
N GLU A 609 -13.93 6.11 -9.69
CA GLU A 609 -14.07 4.92 -10.53
C GLU A 609 -15.07 3.92 -9.93
N VAL A 610 -15.01 3.68 -8.61
CA VAL A 610 -15.97 2.78 -7.92
C VAL A 610 -17.39 3.32 -8.04
N VAL A 611 -17.60 4.62 -7.78
CA VAL A 611 -18.92 5.27 -7.88
C VAL A 611 -19.49 5.10 -9.30
N SER A 612 -18.70 5.48 -10.32
CA SER A 612 -19.11 5.38 -11.72
C SER A 612 -19.41 3.94 -12.15
N ALA A 613 -18.53 3.00 -11.80
CA ALA A 613 -18.68 1.60 -12.15
C ALA A 613 -19.89 0.95 -11.46
N TYR A 614 -20.14 1.26 -10.19
CA TYR A 614 -21.32 0.76 -9.49
C TYR A 614 -22.61 1.22 -10.16
N MET A 615 -22.69 2.48 -10.60
CA MET A 615 -23.88 2.99 -11.30
C MET A 615 -24.10 2.30 -12.65
N ARG A 616 -23.02 1.98 -13.37
CA ARG A 616 -23.09 1.16 -14.60
C ARG A 616 -23.59 -0.26 -14.34
N ILE A 617 -23.12 -0.90 -13.27
CA ILE A 617 -23.64 -2.20 -12.84
C ILE A 617 -25.13 -2.11 -12.49
N LYS A 618 -25.57 -1.04 -11.79
CA LYS A 618 -27.01 -0.82 -11.54
C LYS A 618 -27.80 -0.64 -12.84
N GLY A 619 -27.19 -0.04 -13.87
CA GLY A 619 -27.74 0.12 -15.21
C GLY A 619 -27.83 -1.17 -16.03
N GLY A 620 -27.31 -2.30 -15.52
CA GLY A 620 -27.42 -3.62 -16.14
C GLY A 620 -26.12 -4.17 -16.73
N GLU A 621 -25.00 -3.45 -16.64
CA GLU A 621 -23.71 -4.03 -17.03
C GLU A 621 -23.31 -5.15 -16.07
N GLU A 622 -22.82 -6.28 -16.60
CA GLU A 622 -22.30 -7.36 -15.76
C GLU A 622 -20.83 -7.14 -15.41
N ARG A 623 -20.03 -6.60 -16.34
CA ARG A 623 -18.59 -6.46 -16.18
C ARG A 623 -18.14 -5.06 -16.60
N VAL A 624 -17.60 -4.31 -15.65
CA VAL A 624 -17.00 -3.00 -15.86
C VAL A 624 -15.48 -3.11 -15.74
N VAL A 625 -14.76 -2.66 -16.76
CA VAL A 625 -13.30 -2.56 -16.74
C VAL A 625 -12.90 -1.10 -16.56
N LEU A 626 -12.12 -0.83 -15.53
CA LEU A 626 -11.62 0.49 -15.17
C LEU A 626 -10.31 0.80 -15.90
N THR A 627 -10.10 2.07 -16.26
CA THR A 627 -8.99 2.49 -17.13
C THR A 627 -8.25 3.75 -16.67
N GLY A 628 -8.59 4.35 -15.53
CA GLY A 628 -7.98 5.60 -15.07
C GLY A 628 -6.49 5.48 -14.72
N GLY A 629 -5.78 6.61 -14.76
CA GLY A 629 -4.34 6.74 -14.43
C GLY A 629 -3.40 6.52 -15.62
N GLU A 630 -3.73 7.09 -16.79
CA GLU A 630 -2.97 6.95 -18.04
C GLU A 630 -1.55 7.54 -18.04
#